data_AF-A0A0V0R2E1-F1
#
_entry.id   AF-A0A0V0R2E1-F1
#
_cell.length_a   1.000
_cell.length_b   1.000
_cell.length_c   1.000
_cell.angle_alpha   90.00
_cell.angle_beta   90.00
_cell.angle_gamma   90.00
#
_symmetry.space_group_name_H-M   'P 1'
#
loop_
_entity.id
_entity.type
_entity.pdbx_description
1 polymer ?
#
loop_
_entity_poly.entity_id
_entity_poly.type
_entity_poly.pdbx_seq_one_letter_code
_entity_poly.pdbx_strand_id
1 'polypeptide(L)'
;MFSDESFYTAKVFLKSVADAQSALKEAAEYNANLKQYQYEQSRLNDIKKQSSVNFLGTEVKKGPSFNDMKEVKLFQFTNEIFNKYFPGFDGYDHNDYKGFKSLLQSGFEKLQQ
;
A
#
# COMPACT_ATOMS: atom_id res chain seq x y z
N MET A 1 -69.16 0.17 -12.91
CA MET A 1 -68.30 0.55 -14.05
C MET A 1 -67.29 1.55 -13.49
N PHE A 2 -65.99 1.30 -13.59
CA PHE A 2 -64.98 2.26 -13.12
C PHE A 2 -65.07 3.52 -13.99
N SER A 3 -65.04 4.71 -13.39
CA SER A 3 -65.06 5.97 -14.15
C SER A 3 -63.77 6.12 -14.95
N ASP A 4 -63.85 6.72 -16.14
CA ASP A 4 -62.66 6.99 -16.98
C ASP A 4 -61.59 7.79 -16.23
N GLU A 5 -62.02 8.64 -15.30
CA GLU A 5 -61.16 9.40 -14.40
C GLU A 5 -60.34 8.48 -13.48
N SER A 6 -60.94 7.42 -12.94
CA SER A 6 -60.23 6.42 -12.12
C SER A 6 -59.17 5.68 -12.92
N PHE A 7 -59.43 5.40 -14.20
CA PHE A 7 -58.46 4.79 -15.12
C PHE A 7 -57.30 5.73 -15.44
N TYR A 8 -57.59 7.01 -15.65
CA TYR A 8 -56.57 8.02 -15.91
C TYR A 8 -55.64 8.19 -14.69
N THR A 9 -56.22 8.32 -13.49
CA THR A 9 -55.45 8.43 -12.24
C THR A 9 -54.59 7.20 -11.99
N ALA A 10 -55.11 6.00 -12.22
CA ALA A 10 -54.33 4.76 -12.10
C ALA A 10 -53.15 4.72 -13.09
N LYS A 11 -53.36 5.16 -14.33
CA LYS A 11 -52.31 5.19 -15.37
C LYS A 11 -51.21 6.20 -15.03
N VAL A 12 -51.58 7.38 -14.53
CA VAL A 12 -50.62 8.39 -14.06
C VAL A 12 -49.83 7.84 -12.88
N PHE A 13 -50.50 7.23 -11.91
CA PHE A 13 -49.85 6.64 -10.74
C PHE A 13 -48.85 5.54 -11.13
N LEU A 14 -49.25 4.60 -11.98
CA LEU A 14 -48.36 3.54 -12.46
C LEU A 14 -47.14 4.08 -13.20
N LYS A 15 -47.32 5.15 -14.00
CA LYS A 15 -46.21 5.80 -14.69
C LYS A 15 -45.25 6.48 -13.71
N SER A 16 -45.77 7.20 -12.71
CA SER A 16 -44.95 7.82 -11.66
C SER A 16 -44.17 6.79 -10.84
N VAL A 17 -44.76 5.63 -10.57
CA VAL A 17 -44.07 4.52 -9.89
C VAL A 17 -42.93 3.96 -10.75
N ALA A 18 -43.16 3.78 -12.05
CA ALA A 18 -42.12 3.31 -12.98
C ALA A 18 -40.96 4.32 -13.08
N ASP A 19 -41.26 5.62 -13.16
CA ASP A 19 -40.26 6.68 -13.21
C ASP A 19 -39.43 6.72 -11.90
N ALA A 20 -40.08 6.56 -10.74
CA ALA A 20 -39.40 6.49 -9.45
C ALA A 20 -38.46 5.26 -9.33
N GLN A 21 -38.89 4.10 -9.84
CA GLN A 21 -38.06 2.90 -9.88
C GLN A 21 -36.84 3.07 -10.79
N SER A 22 -36.99 3.74 -11.93
CA SER A 22 -35.87 4.06 -12.83
C SER A 22 -34.86 4.97 -12.15
N ALA A 23 -35.32 6.05 -11.51
CA ALA A 23 -34.46 6.98 -10.79
C ALA A 23 -33.68 6.31 -9.65
N LEU A 24 -34.33 5.41 -8.90
CA LEU A 24 -33.67 4.62 -7.85
C LEU A 24 -32.60 3.68 -8.41
N LYS A 25 -32.87 3.06 -9.57
CA LYS A 25 -31.91 2.18 -10.24
C LYS A 25 -30.68 2.96 -10.71
N GLU A 26 -30.88 4.10 -11.35
CA GLU A 26 -29.79 4.98 -11.81
C GLU A 26 -28.95 5.47 -10.63
N ALA A 27 -29.58 5.88 -9.52
CA ALA A 27 -28.87 6.29 -8.31
C ALA A 27 -28.08 5.14 -7.67
N ALA A 28 -28.60 3.91 -7.70
CA ALA A 28 -27.90 2.72 -7.20
C ALA A 28 -26.68 2.38 -8.07
N GLU A 29 -26.82 2.43 -9.40
CA GLU A 29 -25.74 2.20 -10.36
C GLU A 29 -24.65 3.27 -10.22
N TYR A 30 -25.02 4.54 -10.09
CA TYR A 30 -24.09 5.63 -9.83
C TYR A 30 -23.29 5.43 -8.53
N ASN A 31 -23.96 5.06 -7.44
CA ASN A 31 -23.31 4.76 -6.16
C ASN A 31 -22.39 3.53 -6.24
N ALA A 32 -22.77 2.48 -6.98
CA ALA A 32 -21.94 1.31 -7.20
C ALA A 32 -20.66 1.67 -7.96
N ASN A 33 -20.79 2.46 -9.03
CA ASN A 33 -19.65 2.96 -9.81
C ASN A 33 -18.73 3.82 -8.94
N LEU A 34 -19.27 4.72 -8.11
CA LEU A 34 -18.50 5.53 -7.16
C LEU A 34 -17.67 4.68 -6.19
N LYS A 35 -18.28 3.63 -5.61
CA LYS A 35 -17.57 2.70 -4.73
C LYS A 35 -16.45 1.97 -5.45
N GLN A 36 -16.68 1.57 -6.71
CA GLN A 36 -15.64 0.92 -7.52
C GLN A 36 -14.47 1.87 -7.79
N TYR A 37 -14.71 3.14 -8.14
CA TYR A 37 -13.66 4.14 -8.30
C TYR A 37 -12.88 4.38 -7.00
N GLN A 38 -13.56 4.46 -5.86
CA GLN A 38 -12.91 4.63 -4.54
C GLN A 38 -12.03 3.43 -4.18
N TYR A 39 -12.46 2.21 -4.52
CA TYR A 39 -11.69 1.00 -4.31
C TYR A 39 -10.41 1.00 -5.16
N GLU A 40 -10.51 1.27 -6.47
CA GLU A 40 -9.33 1.32 -7.34
C GLU A 40 -8.36 2.45 -6.93
N GLN A 41 -8.87 3.60 -6.50
CA GLN A 41 -8.04 4.69 -5.98
C GLN A 41 -7.27 4.27 -4.71
N SER A 42 -7.94 3.55 -3.80
CA SER A 42 -7.30 3.05 -2.57
C SER A 42 -6.21 2.03 -2.89
N ARG A 43 -6.48 1.11 -3.81
CA ARG A 43 -5.51 0.12 -4.30
C ARG A 43 -4.30 0.77 -4.96
N LEU A 44 -4.47 1.80 -5.78
CA LEU A 44 -3.36 2.55 -6.38
C LEU A 44 -2.51 3.26 -5.31
N ASN A 45 -3.15 3.83 -4.29
CA ASN A 45 -2.45 4.44 -3.16
C ASN A 45 -1.65 3.43 -2.34
N ASP A 46 -2.18 2.23 -2.13
CA ASP A 46 -1.49 1.16 -1.41
C ASP A 46 -0.27 0.64 -2.20
N ILE A 47 -0.39 0.47 -3.52
CA ILE A 47 0.72 0.11 -4.41
C ILE A 47 1.83 1.18 -4.37
N LYS A 48 1.44 2.47 -4.33
CA LYS A 48 2.37 3.59 -4.21
C LYS A 48 3.11 3.57 -2.86
N LYS A 49 2.41 3.27 -1.75
CA LYS A 49 3.02 3.16 -0.42
C LYS A 49 3.98 1.98 -0.30
N GLN A 50 3.73 0.90 -1.03
CA GLN A 50 4.59 -0.29 -1.06
C GLN A 50 5.84 -0.12 -1.95
N SER A 51 6.11 1.09 -2.47
CA SER A 51 7.30 1.44 -3.26
C SER A 51 7.53 0.59 -4.52
N SER A 52 6.56 -0.21 -4.93
CA SER A 52 6.68 -1.14 -6.07
C SER A 52 6.54 -0.42 -7.41
N VAL A 53 5.89 0.75 -7.41
CA VAL A 53 5.58 1.55 -8.59
C VAL A 53 5.69 3.04 -8.26
N ASN A 54 6.41 3.79 -9.08
CA ASN A 54 6.48 5.25 -9.04
C ASN A 54 5.62 5.84 -10.16
N PHE A 55 4.71 6.74 -9.79
CA PHE A 55 3.89 7.49 -10.74
C PHE A 55 4.54 8.85 -11.00
N LEU A 56 5.03 9.08 -12.22
CA LEU A 56 5.60 10.36 -12.68
C LEU A 56 4.65 10.96 -13.71
N GLY A 57 3.71 11.79 -13.25
CA GLY A 57 2.65 12.34 -14.12
C GLY A 57 1.73 11.22 -14.62
N THR A 58 1.65 11.04 -15.95
CA THR A 58 0.89 9.97 -16.61
C THR A 58 1.68 8.68 -16.82
N GLU A 59 2.99 8.66 -16.53
CA GLU A 59 3.83 7.48 -16.70
C GLU A 59 3.92 6.64 -15.43
N VAL A 60 3.65 5.34 -15.58
CA VAL A 60 3.83 4.32 -14.55
C VAL A 60 5.23 3.73 -14.70
N LYS A 61 6.14 4.05 -13.78
CA LYS A 61 7.50 3.49 -13.76
C LYS A 61 7.62 2.46 -12.64
N LYS A 62 8.37 1.38 -12.89
CA LYS A 62 8.72 0.42 -11.85
C LYS A 62 9.43 1.18 -10.72
N GLY A 63 9.02 0.95 -9.48
CA GLY A 63 9.67 1.55 -8.33
C GLY A 63 11.15 1.16 -8.25
N PRO A 64 11.95 1.85 -7.42
CA PRO A 64 13.36 1.50 -7.24
C PRO A 64 13.49 0.02 -6.88
N SER A 65 14.48 -0.65 -7.48
CA SER A 65 14.81 -2.04 -7.15
C SER A 65 15.04 -2.16 -5.64
N PHE A 66 14.75 -3.32 -5.04
CA PHE A 66 15.03 -3.56 -3.61
C PHE A 66 16.47 -3.17 -3.25
N ASN A 67 17.44 -3.47 -4.11
CA ASN A 67 18.85 -3.13 -3.94
C ASN A 67 19.14 -1.61 -4.02
N ASP A 68 18.24 -0.84 -4.62
CA ASP A 68 18.36 0.62 -4.76
C ASP A 68 17.67 1.41 -3.66
N MET A 69 16.89 0.72 -2.79
CA MET A 69 16.24 1.35 -1.64
C MET A 69 17.28 1.89 -0.66
N LYS A 70 17.04 3.10 -0.16
CA LYS A 70 17.96 3.81 0.74
C LYS A 70 18.23 2.98 2.00
N GLU A 71 17.20 2.31 2.51
CA GLU A 71 17.22 1.45 3.68
C GLU A 71 18.15 0.25 3.47
N VAL A 72 18.10 -0.36 2.29
CA VAL A 72 18.97 -1.51 1.94
C VAL A 72 20.42 -1.05 1.81
N LYS A 73 20.67 0.11 1.20
CA LYS A 73 22.02 0.69 1.14
C LYS A 73 22.56 1.06 2.52
N LEU A 74 21.72 1.63 3.39
CA LEU A 74 22.09 1.92 4.78
C LEU A 74 22.38 0.64 5.56
N PHE A 75 21.59 -0.42 5.35
CA PHE A 75 21.84 -1.72 5.98
C PHE A 75 23.15 -2.34 5.50
N GLN A 76 23.41 -2.36 4.19
CA GLN A 76 24.66 -2.85 3.62
C GLN A 76 25.87 -2.06 4.14
N PHE A 77 25.79 -0.72 4.16
CA PHE A 77 26.82 0.14 4.72
C PHE A 77 27.07 -0.13 6.21
N THR A 78 25.99 -0.31 6.98
CA THR A 78 26.10 -0.66 8.41
C THR A 78 26.81 -2.00 8.60
N ASN A 79 26.47 -3.00 7.79
CA ASN A 79 27.15 -4.30 7.80
C ASN A 79 28.63 -4.20 7.39
N GLU A 80 28.97 -3.38 6.39
CA GLU A 80 30.37 -3.16 6.00
C GLU A 80 31.18 -2.52 7.14
N ILE A 81 30.61 -1.51 7.82
CA ILE A 81 31.23 -0.92 9.01
C ILE A 81 31.41 -1.99 10.09
N PHE A 82 30.36 -2.77 10.39
CA PHE A 82 30.44 -3.84 11.38
C PHE A 82 31.53 -4.86 11.02
N ASN A 83 31.61 -5.29 9.76
CA ASN A 83 32.63 -6.23 9.31
C ASN A 83 34.05 -5.65 9.33
N LYS A 84 34.20 -4.35 9.09
CA LYS A 84 35.50 -3.66 9.15
C LYS A 84 36.05 -3.62 10.58
N TYR A 85 35.20 -3.28 11.55
CA TYR A 85 35.63 -3.10 12.94
C TYR A 85 35.50 -4.37 13.79
N PHE A 86 34.56 -5.25 13.47
CA PHE A 86 34.26 -6.49 14.19
C PHE A 86 34.27 -7.72 13.24
N PRO A 87 35.40 -8.03 12.59
CA PRO A 87 35.49 -9.19 11.71
C PRO A 87 35.27 -10.49 12.50
N GLY A 88 34.33 -11.32 12.06
CA GLY A 88 33.99 -12.60 12.71
C GLY A 88 32.82 -12.52 13.71
N PHE A 89 32.17 -11.36 13.87
CA PHE A 89 30.95 -11.22 14.66
C PHE A 89 29.82 -12.16 14.17
N ASP A 90 29.66 -12.30 12.85
CA ASP A 90 28.59 -13.13 12.23
C ASP A 90 28.73 -14.63 12.54
N GLY A 91 29.94 -15.09 12.88
CA GLY A 91 30.24 -16.49 13.21
C GLY A 91 30.31 -16.76 14.70
N TYR A 92 29.94 -15.79 15.54
CA TYR A 92 30.14 -15.89 16.98
C TYR A 92 29.07 -16.77 17.65
N ASP A 93 29.51 -17.88 18.24
CA ASP A 93 28.61 -18.76 18.98
C ASP A 93 28.25 -18.13 20.33
N HIS A 94 26.95 -18.06 20.65
CA HIS A 94 26.39 -17.17 21.66
C HIS A 94 26.80 -17.51 23.11
N ASN A 95 27.55 -18.60 23.29
CA ASN A 95 27.91 -19.17 24.59
C ASN A 95 29.31 -18.79 25.10
N ASP A 96 30.15 -18.09 24.32
CA ASP A 96 31.47 -17.64 24.79
C ASP A 96 31.48 -16.14 25.10
N TYR A 97 31.22 -15.76 26.34
CA TYR A 97 31.26 -14.34 26.74
C TYR A 97 32.67 -13.72 26.67
N LYS A 98 33.73 -14.52 26.84
CA LYS A 98 35.11 -13.99 26.90
C LYS A 98 35.63 -13.62 25.52
N GLY A 99 35.42 -14.47 24.52
CA GLY A 99 35.78 -14.14 23.14
C GLY A 99 34.98 -12.93 22.61
N PHE A 100 33.71 -12.79 23.02
CA PHE A 100 32.85 -11.69 22.61
C PHE A 100 33.36 -10.36 23.16
N LYS A 101 33.74 -10.36 24.44
CA LYS A 101 34.35 -9.19 25.09
C LYS A 101 35.67 -8.80 24.42
N SER A 102 36.51 -9.77 24.07
CA SER A 102 37.77 -9.52 23.36
C SER A 102 37.53 -8.95 21.96
N LEU A 103 36.54 -9.46 21.22
CA LEU A 103 36.16 -8.97 19.90
C LEU A 103 35.69 -7.51 19.98
N LEU A 104 34.80 -7.20 20.95
CA LEU A 104 34.32 -5.84 21.19
C LEU A 104 35.45 -4.86 21.51
N GLN A 105 36.37 -5.28 22.37
CA GLN A 105 37.49 -4.44 22.80
C GLN A 105 38.45 -4.15 21.64
N SER A 106 38.75 -5.15 20.81
CA SER A 106 39.58 -4.98 19.61
C SER A 106 38.94 -4.09 18.54
N GLY A 107 37.61 -4.16 18.38
CA GLY A 107 36.89 -3.29 17.45
C GLY A 107 36.80 -1.85 17.95
N PHE A 108 36.69 -1.64 19.27
CA PHE A 108 36.79 -0.31 19.87
C PHE A 108 38.16 0.34 19.66
N GLU A 109 39.25 -0.42 19.82
CA GLU A 109 40.61 0.08 19.56
C GLU A 109 40.78 0.48 18.09
N LYS A 110 40.24 -0.29 17.14
CA LYS A 110 40.25 0.05 15.71
C LYS A 110 39.40 1.27 15.35
N LEU A 111 38.35 1.56 16.11
CA LEU A 111 37.52 2.76 15.93
C LEU A 111 38.21 4.04 16.43
N GLN A 112 39.17 3.92 17.36
CA GLN A 112 39.91 5.04 17.92
C GLN A 112 41.19 5.40 17.15
N GLN A 113 41.64 4.54 16.22
CA GLN A 113 42.75 4.79 15.29
C GLN A 113 42.26 5.42 13.98
#